data_AF-A0A6L7RYG6-F1
#
_entry.id   AF-A0A6L7RYG6-F1
#
_cell.length_a   1.000
_cell.length_b   1.000
_cell.length_c   1.000
_cell.angle_alpha   90.00
_cell.angle_beta   90.00
_cell.angle_gamma   90.00
#
_symmetry.space_group_name_H-M   'P 1'
#
loop_
_entity.id
_entity.type
_entity.pdbx_description
1 polymer ?
#
loop_
_entity_poly.entity_id
_entity_poly.type
_entity_poly.pdbx_seq_one_letter_code
_entity_poly.pdbx_strand_id
1 'polypeptide(L)'
;MTTDTANEFRQAADRALDFLAAHVDADGRSRIDPNDPGLHFKLPYVFAYADRRQLALRVLDHIERNLLADDGSFKDDRFNGPASAFLYQAGWLAWSSAALGRFDLARRIARRAMQEQDPELGGFWNETHQGREQGVLNSSSAAAGCAAAGELEAAAMAAEFMDRLIELQPEPDQRFHFGFYADGQVITDSDAETGRNYFDLDGPCRPAMFATA
;
A
#
# COMPACT_ATOMS: atom_id res chain seq x y z
N MET A 1 -29.08 -1.48 -11.64
CA MET A 1 -28.97 -0.69 -10.39
C MET A 1 -30.02 0.40 -10.45
N THR A 2 -30.93 0.48 -9.48
CA THR A 2 -31.93 1.56 -9.44
C THR A 2 -31.26 2.87 -8.98
N THR A 3 -31.81 4.01 -9.37
CA THR A 3 -31.29 5.34 -9.00
C THR A 3 -31.20 5.52 -7.47
N ASP A 4 -32.07 4.83 -6.72
CA ASP A 4 -32.11 4.87 -5.26
C ASP A 4 -30.87 4.23 -4.61
N THR A 5 -30.44 3.05 -5.08
CA THR A 5 -29.25 2.37 -4.54
C THR A 5 -27.97 3.17 -4.78
N ALA A 6 -27.85 3.82 -5.95
CA ALA A 6 -26.69 4.66 -6.25
C ALA A 6 -26.61 5.89 -5.31
N ASN A 7 -27.76 6.48 -4.97
CA ASN A 7 -27.83 7.60 -4.04
C ASN A 7 -27.52 7.17 -2.61
N GLU A 8 -28.01 6.01 -2.18
CA GLU A 8 -27.69 5.44 -0.85
C GLU A 8 -26.19 5.22 -0.68
N PHE A 9 -25.51 4.65 -1.69
CA PHE A 9 -24.05 4.48 -1.65
C PHE A 9 -23.30 5.80 -1.58
N ARG A 10 -23.75 6.82 -2.32
CA ARG A 10 -23.14 8.15 -2.25
C ARG A 10 -23.29 8.76 -0.86
N GLN A 11 -24.48 8.70 -0.27
CA GLN A 11 -24.71 9.20 1.09
C GLN A 11 -23.90 8.45 2.14
N ALA A 12 -23.73 7.13 1.97
CA ALA A 12 -22.88 6.34 2.86
C ALA A 12 -21.40 6.74 2.74
N ALA A 13 -20.91 6.97 1.53
CA ALA A 13 -19.56 7.48 1.29
C ALA A 13 -19.36 8.86 1.91
N ASP A 14 -20.31 9.79 1.72
CA ASP A 14 -20.24 11.13 2.31
C ASP A 14 -20.17 11.08 3.85
N ARG A 15 -21.00 10.25 4.50
CA ARG A 15 -20.93 10.06 5.96
C ARG A 15 -19.59 9.52 6.43
N ALA A 16 -19.01 8.56 5.69
CA ALA A 16 -17.69 8.02 6.02
C ALA A 16 -16.59 9.08 5.86
N LEU A 17 -16.66 9.90 4.82
CA LEU A 17 -15.72 10.99 4.57
C LEU A 17 -15.82 12.08 5.62
N ASP A 18 -17.03 12.46 6.02
CA ASP A 18 -17.26 13.45 7.07
C ASP A 18 -16.77 12.93 8.43
N PHE A 19 -16.95 11.64 8.71
CA PHE A 19 -16.36 11.00 9.89
C PHE A 19 -14.83 11.08 9.87
N LEU A 20 -14.17 10.73 8.76
CA LEU A 20 -12.71 10.83 8.64
C LEU A 20 -12.24 12.27 8.76
N ALA A 21 -12.92 13.22 8.11
CA ALA A 21 -12.57 14.64 8.14
C ALA A 21 -12.71 15.24 9.55
N ALA A 22 -13.70 14.80 10.34
CA ALA A 22 -13.86 15.22 11.73
C ALA A 22 -12.69 14.81 12.64
N HIS A 23 -11.92 13.79 12.24
CA HIS A 23 -10.72 13.31 12.95
C HIS A 23 -9.42 13.92 12.44
N VAL A 24 -9.50 14.89 11.50
CA VAL A 24 -8.36 15.67 11.03
C VAL A 24 -8.53 17.12 11.46
N ASP A 25 -7.49 17.75 11.97
CA ASP A 25 -7.51 19.16 12.34
C ASP A 25 -7.27 20.10 11.15
N ALA A 26 -7.24 21.40 11.42
CA ALA A 26 -7.03 22.42 10.39
C ALA A 26 -5.62 22.39 9.79
N ASP A 27 -4.65 21.75 10.44
CA ASP A 27 -3.27 21.61 9.98
C ASP A 27 -3.03 20.25 9.29
N GLY A 28 -4.06 19.42 9.13
CA GLY A 28 -3.95 18.11 8.49
C GLY A 28 -3.51 16.98 9.42
N ARG A 29 -3.54 17.19 10.74
CA ARG A 29 -3.11 16.20 11.73
C ARG A 29 -4.29 15.36 12.22
N SER A 30 -4.04 14.08 12.48
CA SER A 30 -4.97 13.23 13.21
C SER A 30 -5.19 13.81 14.60
N ARG A 31 -6.46 13.91 15.00
CA ARG A 31 -6.87 14.31 16.35
C ARG A 31 -6.70 13.19 17.39
N ILE A 32 -6.38 11.97 16.95
CA ILE A 32 -6.16 10.81 17.82
C ILE A 32 -4.69 10.75 18.24
N ASP A 33 -3.77 10.67 17.27
CA ASP A 33 -2.32 10.85 17.47
C ASP A 33 -1.75 11.62 16.27
N PRO A 34 -1.34 12.90 16.45
CA PRO A 34 -0.85 13.73 15.35
C PRO A 34 0.50 13.25 14.79
N ASN A 35 1.23 12.40 15.50
CA ASN A 35 2.57 11.95 15.12
C ASN A 35 2.59 10.48 14.65
N ASP A 36 1.45 9.80 14.56
CA ASP A 36 1.37 8.42 14.09
C ASP A 36 1.19 8.35 12.56
N PRO A 37 2.19 7.91 11.78
CA PRO A 37 2.07 7.77 10.33
C PRO A 37 0.91 6.88 9.87
N GLY A 38 0.57 5.86 10.67
CA GLY A 38 -0.51 4.92 10.40
C GLY A 38 -1.89 5.56 10.28
N LEU A 39 -2.10 6.65 11.02
CA LEU A 39 -3.35 7.42 10.99
C LEU A 39 -3.40 8.42 9.82
N HIS A 40 -2.33 8.55 9.03
CA HIS A 40 -2.22 9.57 8.00
C HIS A 40 -2.00 9.01 6.58
N PHE A 41 -1.17 7.98 6.40
CA PHE A 41 -0.61 7.64 5.08
C PHE A 41 -1.64 7.39 3.97
N LYS A 42 -2.83 6.88 4.31
CA LYS A 42 -3.91 6.60 3.33
C LYS A 42 -4.89 7.75 3.16
N LEU A 43 -4.92 8.72 4.08
CA LEU A 43 -5.87 9.83 4.06
C LEU A 43 -5.71 10.74 2.82
N PRO A 44 -4.49 11.11 2.37
CA PRO A 44 -4.35 11.88 1.13
C PRO A 44 -4.99 11.19 -0.07
N TYR A 45 -4.86 9.86 -0.19
CA TYR A 45 -5.51 9.09 -1.25
C TYR A 45 -7.04 9.21 -1.14
N VAL A 46 -7.60 8.87 0.02
CA VAL A 46 -9.05 8.89 0.25
C VAL A 46 -9.63 10.26 -0.06
N PHE A 47 -9.03 11.33 0.47
CA PHE A 47 -9.54 12.69 0.28
C PHE A 47 -9.30 13.24 -1.13
N ALA A 48 -8.24 12.82 -1.83
CA ALA A 48 -7.99 13.22 -3.21
C ALA A 48 -9.09 12.73 -4.16
N TYR A 49 -9.50 11.46 -4.03
CA TYR A 49 -10.53 10.85 -4.89
C TYR A 49 -11.96 11.12 -4.43
N ALA A 50 -12.15 11.70 -3.24
CA ALA A 50 -13.45 11.99 -2.66
C ALA A 50 -13.85 13.47 -2.69
N ASP A 51 -13.27 14.25 -3.60
CA ASP A 51 -13.51 15.69 -3.73
C ASP A 51 -13.28 16.48 -2.41
N ARG A 52 -12.26 16.06 -1.64
CA ARG A 52 -11.78 16.75 -0.43
C ARG A 52 -10.32 17.19 -0.62
N ARG A 53 -9.96 17.64 -1.84
CA ARG A 53 -8.59 17.92 -2.27
C ARG A 53 -7.81 18.84 -1.33
N GLN A 54 -8.43 19.91 -0.82
CA GLN A 54 -7.75 20.83 0.10
C GLN A 54 -7.37 20.14 1.42
N LEU A 55 -8.26 19.30 1.97
CA LEU A 55 -7.96 18.52 3.16
C LEU A 55 -6.84 17.51 2.87
N ALA A 56 -6.89 16.85 1.71
CA ALA A 56 -5.85 15.94 1.26
C ALA A 56 -4.46 16.59 1.23
N LEU A 57 -4.36 17.80 0.66
CA LEU A 57 -3.12 18.57 0.61
C LEU A 57 -2.61 18.96 2.01
N ARG A 58 -3.50 19.34 2.93
CA ARG A 58 -3.10 19.64 4.32
C ARG A 58 -2.53 18.43 5.04
N VAL A 59 -3.17 17.28 4.89
CA VAL A 59 -2.66 16.03 5.46
C VAL A 59 -1.30 15.69 4.84
N LEU A 60 -1.17 15.83 3.52
CA LEU A 60 0.09 15.56 2.81
C LEU A 60 1.22 16.50 3.27
N ASP A 61 0.93 17.79 3.44
CA ASP A 61 1.87 18.79 3.98
C ASP A 61 2.31 18.43 5.40
N HIS A 62 1.41 17.95 6.25
CA HIS A 62 1.74 17.48 7.59
C HIS A 62 2.65 16.26 7.56
N ILE A 63 2.32 15.27 6.73
CA ILE A 63 3.15 14.06 6.53
C ILE A 63 4.56 14.46 6.10
N GLU A 64 4.67 15.30 5.06
CA GLU A 64 5.95 15.73 4.51
C GLU A 64 6.83 16.47 5.52
N ARG A 65 6.25 17.41 6.27
CA ARG A 65 7.03 18.26 7.20
C ARG A 65 7.38 17.51 8.48
N ASN A 66 6.45 16.73 9.01
CA ASN A 66 6.55 16.22 10.37
C ASN A 66 6.85 14.74 10.42
N LEU A 67 6.31 13.94 9.50
CA LEU A 67 6.36 12.48 9.60
C LEU A 67 7.41 11.83 8.68
N LEU A 68 7.83 12.50 7.60
CA LEU A 68 8.86 11.99 6.69
C LEU A 68 10.24 12.58 6.97
N ALA A 69 11.26 11.73 6.91
CA ALA A 69 12.66 12.12 6.83
C ALA A 69 13.00 12.63 5.42
N ASP A 70 14.19 13.24 5.29
CA ASP A 70 14.64 13.86 4.04
C ASP A 70 14.82 12.86 2.90
N ASP A 71 15.08 11.59 3.22
CA ASP A 71 15.21 10.50 2.25
C ASP A 71 13.87 9.92 1.78
N GLY A 72 12.75 10.32 2.39
CA GLY A 72 11.41 9.80 2.09
C GLY A 72 10.95 8.62 2.95
N SER A 73 11.75 8.18 3.94
CA SER A 73 11.31 7.25 4.98
C SER A 73 10.42 7.95 6.02
N PHE A 74 9.62 7.19 6.77
CA PHE A 74 8.97 7.75 7.96
C PHE A 74 10.00 7.92 9.09
N LYS A 75 9.93 9.03 9.82
CA LYS A 75 10.77 9.30 10.99
C LYS A 75 10.49 8.36 12.16
N ASP A 76 9.31 7.76 12.15
CA ASP A 76 8.76 6.96 13.23
C ASP A 76 8.19 5.66 12.65
N ASP A 77 8.54 4.54 13.28
CA ASP A 77 8.16 3.20 12.90
C ASP A 77 7.14 2.58 13.87
N ARG A 78 6.52 3.36 14.77
CA ARG A 78 5.49 2.87 15.73
C ARG A 78 4.32 2.15 15.08
N PHE A 79 3.94 2.54 13.87
CA PHE A 79 2.90 1.84 13.09
C PHE A 79 3.48 0.75 12.18
N ASN A 80 4.80 0.69 12.05
CA ASN A 80 5.39 -0.48 11.45
C ASN A 80 5.28 -1.61 12.48
N GLY A 81 4.53 -2.64 12.14
CA GLY A 81 4.87 -3.98 12.63
C GLY A 81 6.30 -4.35 12.16
N PRO A 82 6.64 -5.62 11.89
CA PRO A 82 7.93 -5.90 11.28
C PRO A 82 8.13 -5.03 10.02
N ALA A 83 9.37 -4.63 9.69
CA ALA A 83 9.73 -3.53 8.77
C ALA A 83 9.01 -3.51 7.40
N SER A 84 8.35 -4.62 7.04
CA SER A 84 7.32 -4.79 6.00
C SER A 84 6.25 -3.69 5.82
N ALA A 85 5.85 -2.95 6.87
CA ALA A 85 4.74 -1.99 6.76
C ALA A 85 5.10 -0.72 5.96
N PHE A 86 6.39 -0.36 5.89
CA PHE A 86 6.83 0.84 5.18
C PHE A 86 6.46 0.80 3.71
N LEU A 87 6.73 -0.30 3.00
CA LEU A 87 6.50 -0.41 1.55
C LEU A 87 5.02 -0.27 1.20
N TYR A 88 4.15 -0.87 2.02
CA TYR A 88 2.72 -0.70 1.86
C TYR A 88 2.31 0.77 1.97
N GLN A 89 2.76 1.46 3.01
CA GLN A 89 2.45 2.87 3.22
C GLN A 89 3.07 3.79 2.16
N ALA A 90 4.33 3.53 1.78
CA ALA A 90 5.08 4.29 0.80
C ALA A 90 4.39 4.25 -0.57
N GLY A 91 3.88 3.08 -0.97
CA GLY A 91 3.11 2.93 -2.20
C GLY A 91 1.87 3.84 -2.26
N TRP A 92 1.02 3.78 -1.23
CA TRP A 92 -0.16 4.64 -1.11
C TRP A 92 0.20 6.13 -1.06
N LEU A 93 1.27 6.48 -0.37
CA LEU A 93 1.68 7.86 -0.21
C LEU A 93 2.29 8.44 -1.50
N ALA A 94 3.12 7.66 -2.21
CA ALA A 94 3.66 8.06 -3.51
C ALA A 94 2.54 8.23 -4.54
N TRP A 95 1.58 7.29 -4.58
CA TRP A 95 0.43 7.39 -5.49
C TRP A 95 -0.44 8.61 -5.17
N SER A 96 -0.82 8.81 -3.91
CA SER A 96 -1.63 9.98 -3.54
C SER A 96 -0.91 11.31 -3.75
N SER A 97 0.41 11.36 -3.52
CA SER A 97 1.25 12.53 -3.82
C SER A 97 1.17 12.88 -5.30
N ALA A 98 1.34 11.90 -6.19
CA ALA A 98 1.22 12.09 -7.63
C ALA A 98 -0.20 12.53 -8.04
N ALA A 99 -1.25 11.90 -7.50
CA ALA A 99 -2.64 12.28 -7.75
C ALA A 99 -2.97 13.72 -7.31
N LEU A 100 -2.26 14.23 -6.30
CA LEU A 100 -2.36 15.61 -5.82
C LEU A 100 -1.43 16.58 -6.58
N GLY A 101 -0.61 16.10 -7.53
CA GLY A 101 0.32 16.92 -8.30
C GLY A 101 1.65 17.23 -7.58
N ARG A 102 1.91 16.58 -6.44
CA ARG A 102 3.17 16.67 -5.69
C ARG A 102 4.17 15.61 -6.19
N PHE A 103 4.57 15.73 -7.45
CA PHE A 103 5.45 14.76 -8.10
C PHE A 103 6.85 14.71 -7.49
N ASP A 104 7.33 15.84 -6.95
CA ASP A 104 8.56 15.93 -6.16
C ASP A 104 8.54 14.95 -4.98
N LEU A 105 7.45 14.99 -4.22
CA LEU A 105 7.25 14.13 -3.06
C LEU A 105 7.03 12.67 -3.48
N ALA A 106 6.21 12.43 -4.51
CA ALA A 106 5.96 11.10 -5.04
C ALA A 106 7.26 10.38 -5.43
N ARG A 107 8.13 11.07 -6.19
CA ARG A 107 9.43 10.52 -6.62
C ARG A 107 10.37 10.27 -5.46
N ARG A 108 10.41 11.17 -4.48
CA ARG A 108 11.24 10.98 -3.28
C ARG A 108 10.86 9.69 -2.55
N ILE A 109 9.58 9.48 -2.30
CA ILE A 109 9.07 8.29 -1.59
C ILE A 109 9.30 7.02 -2.42
N ALA A 110 8.97 7.05 -3.71
CA ALA A 110 9.16 5.90 -4.61
C ALA A 110 10.64 5.48 -4.66
N ARG A 111 11.57 6.43 -4.79
CA ARG A 111 13.01 6.14 -4.81
C ARG A 111 13.54 5.57 -3.51
N ARG A 112 12.94 5.92 -2.36
CA ARG A 112 13.27 5.24 -1.10
C ARG A 112 12.77 3.81 -1.10
N ALA A 113 11.54 3.57 -1.55
CA ALA A 113 10.98 2.21 -1.65
C ALA A 113 11.82 1.33 -2.59
N MET A 114 12.29 1.86 -3.72
CA MET A 114 13.17 1.16 -4.67
C MET A 114 14.47 0.63 -4.06
N GLN A 115 14.92 1.17 -2.93
CA GLN A 115 16.10 0.62 -2.22
C GLN A 115 15.83 -0.77 -1.63
N GLU A 116 14.56 -1.14 -1.45
CA GLU A 116 14.15 -2.46 -1.00
C GLU A 116 13.79 -3.39 -2.17
N GLN A 117 13.94 -2.94 -3.43
CA GLN A 117 13.63 -3.78 -4.58
C GLN A 117 14.74 -4.78 -4.83
N ASP A 118 14.37 -6.04 -5.04
CA ASP A 118 15.29 -7.08 -5.49
C ASP A 118 15.60 -6.90 -6.98
N PRO A 119 16.88 -6.69 -7.37
CA PRO A 119 17.24 -6.59 -8.77
C PRO A 119 17.07 -7.90 -9.56
N GLU A 120 16.99 -9.06 -8.90
CA GLU A 120 16.89 -10.36 -9.57
C GLU A 120 15.45 -10.83 -9.75
N LEU A 121 14.66 -10.81 -8.67
CA LEU A 121 13.26 -11.24 -8.72
C LEU A 121 12.29 -10.11 -9.05
N GLY A 122 12.67 -8.85 -8.81
CA GLY A 122 11.86 -7.66 -9.12
C GLY A 122 10.86 -7.26 -8.04
N GLY A 123 10.57 -8.14 -7.07
CA GLY A 123 9.71 -7.82 -5.92
C GLY A 123 10.44 -6.98 -4.88
N PHE A 124 9.70 -6.56 -3.86
CA PHE A 124 10.26 -5.73 -2.78
C PHE A 124 10.39 -6.53 -1.50
N TRP A 125 11.57 -6.45 -0.89
CA TRP A 125 11.91 -7.15 0.33
C TRP A 125 11.12 -6.65 1.53
N ASN A 126 10.67 -7.60 2.34
CA ASN A 126 10.03 -7.37 3.62
C ASN A 126 10.76 -8.17 4.67
N GLU A 127 11.12 -7.51 5.77
CA GLU A 127 11.61 -8.21 6.95
C GLU A 127 10.42 -8.83 7.68
N THR A 128 10.53 -10.11 8.00
CA THR A 128 9.59 -10.86 8.84
C THR A 128 10.33 -11.56 9.97
N HIS A 129 9.60 -12.20 10.89
CA HIS A 129 10.21 -13.04 11.93
C HIS A 129 10.94 -14.28 11.36
N GLN A 130 10.63 -14.67 10.12
CA GLN A 130 11.22 -15.83 9.44
C GLN A 130 12.38 -15.45 8.51
N GLY A 131 12.68 -14.16 8.38
CA GLY A 131 13.70 -13.63 7.48
C GLY A 131 13.11 -12.73 6.39
N ARG A 132 13.88 -12.51 5.33
CA ARG A 132 13.48 -11.65 4.21
C ARG A 132 12.65 -12.42 3.19
N GLU A 133 11.51 -11.87 2.85
CA GLU A 133 10.61 -12.39 1.82
C GLU A 133 10.13 -11.27 0.88
N GLN A 134 9.62 -11.65 -0.28
CA GLN A 134 8.94 -10.74 -1.19
C GLN A 134 7.47 -11.13 -1.29
N GLY A 135 6.59 -10.29 -0.76
CA GLY A 135 5.15 -10.51 -0.77
C GLY A 135 4.44 -9.64 -1.81
N VAL A 136 3.36 -10.15 -2.40
CA VAL A 136 2.52 -9.44 -3.39
C VAL A 136 1.95 -8.16 -2.81
N LEU A 137 1.48 -8.14 -1.56
CA LEU A 137 0.84 -6.96 -0.97
C LEU A 137 1.79 -5.74 -0.97
N ASN A 138 3.01 -5.94 -0.50
CA ASN A 138 3.98 -4.85 -0.37
C ASN A 138 4.61 -4.52 -1.73
N SER A 139 4.92 -5.54 -2.54
CA SER A 139 5.47 -5.36 -3.88
C SER A 139 4.50 -4.64 -4.81
N SER A 140 3.21 -5.00 -4.80
CA SER A 140 2.19 -4.33 -5.62
C SER A 140 1.93 -2.89 -5.17
N SER A 141 1.90 -2.61 -3.86
CA SER A 141 1.76 -1.25 -3.35
C SER A 141 2.95 -0.38 -3.77
N ALA A 142 4.18 -0.86 -3.57
CA ALA A 142 5.38 -0.17 -3.98
C ALA A 142 5.44 0.05 -5.51
N ALA A 143 5.03 -0.95 -6.30
CA ALA A 143 4.93 -0.86 -7.75
C ALA A 143 3.94 0.23 -8.19
N ALA A 144 2.75 0.30 -7.58
CA ALA A 144 1.77 1.36 -7.85
C ALA A 144 2.33 2.75 -7.53
N GLY A 145 3.06 2.88 -6.41
CA GLY A 145 3.77 4.10 -6.04
C GLY A 145 4.84 4.49 -7.07
N CYS A 146 5.65 3.53 -7.52
CA CYS A 146 6.68 3.74 -8.56
C CYS A 146 6.06 4.18 -9.88
N ALA A 147 5.01 3.49 -10.33
CA ALA A 147 4.29 3.83 -11.55
C ALA A 147 3.70 5.24 -11.50
N ALA A 148 3.04 5.61 -10.39
CA ALA A 148 2.48 6.93 -10.19
C ALA A 148 3.56 8.04 -10.13
N ALA A 149 4.75 7.73 -9.62
CA ALA A 149 5.89 8.63 -9.59
C ALA A 149 6.67 8.70 -10.93
N GLY A 150 6.32 7.87 -11.91
CA GLY A 150 7.00 7.79 -13.21
C GLY A 150 8.28 6.96 -13.21
N GLU A 151 8.54 6.18 -12.15
CA GLU A 151 9.66 5.23 -12.07
C GLU A 151 9.23 3.89 -12.71
N LEU A 152 9.00 3.92 -14.03
CA LEU A 152 8.31 2.85 -14.77
C LEU A 152 9.09 1.54 -14.86
N GLU A 153 10.42 1.59 -14.89
CA GLU A 153 11.27 0.39 -14.94
C GLU A 153 11.11 -0.44 -13.65
N ALA A 154 11.15 0.23 -12.49
CA ALA A 154 10.92 -0.41 -11.19
C ALA A 154 9.51 -1.01 -11.10
N ALA A 155 8.49 -0.30 -11.59
CA ALA A 155 7.13 -0.81 -11.63
C ALA A 155 6.99 -2.04 -12.55
N ALA A 156 7.68 -2.05 -13.69
CA ALA A 156 7.68 -3.18 -14.62
C ALA A 156 8.35 -4.42 -14.01
N MET A 157 9.51 -4.27 -13.36
CA MET A 157 10.18 -5.38 -12.65
C MET A 157 9.28 -6.01 -11.58
N ALA A 158 8.53 -5.19 -10.84
CA ALA A 158 7.59 -5.70 -9.85
C ALA A 158 6.35 -6.37 -10.48
N ALA A 159 5.95 -5.96 -11.70
CA ALA A 159 4.93 -6.68 -12.45
C ALA A 159 5.44 -8.06 -12.90
N GLU A 160 6.66 -8.13 -13.43
CA GLU A 160 7.30 -9.40 -13.81
C GLU A 160 7.45 -10.35 -12.62
N PHE A 161 7.76 -9.82 -11.43
CA PHE A 161 7.73 -10.56 -10.17
C PHE A 161 6.36 -11.21 -9.90
N MET A 162 5.27 -10.44 -10.06
CA MET A 162 3.91 -10.93 -9.82
C MET A 162 3.49 -11.96 -10.88
N ASP A 163 3.84 -11.75 -12.14
CA ASP A 163 3.61 -12.71 -13.22
C ASP A 163 4.34 -14.03 -12.92
N ARG A 164 5.61 -13.97 -12.51
CA ARG A 164 6.38 -15.14 -12.10
C ARG A 164 5.75 -15.88 -10.94
N LEU A 165 5.19 -15.16 -9.96
CA LEU A 165 4.47 -15.80 -8.84
C LEU A 165 3.23 -16.54 -9.31
N ILE A 166 2.48 -16.01 -10.27
CA ILE A 166 1.32 -16.68 -10.86
C ILE A 166 1.75 -17.97 -11.59
N GLU A 167 2.83 -17.90 -12.37
CA GLU A 167 3.36 -19.03 -13.14
C GLU A 167 3.90 -20.16 -12.25
N LEU A 168 4.51 -19.81 -11.11
CA LEU A 168 5.17 -20.75 -10.21
C LEU A 168 4.29 -21.24 -9.05
N GLN A 169 2.98 -20.96 -9.07
CA GLN A 169 2.04 -21.49 -8.07
C GLN A 169 2.15 -23.03 -8.00
N PRO A 170 2.40 -23.62 -6.81
CA PRO A 170 2.53 -25.08 -6.68
C PRO A 170 1.21 -25.83 -6.90
N GLU A 171 0.09 -25.24 -6.51
CA GLU A 171 -1.26 -25.82 -6.56
C GLU A 171 -2.25 -24.81 -7.16
N PRO A 172 -2.06 -24.38 -8.43
CA PRO A 172 -2.71 -23.19 -9.01
C PRO A 172 -4.24 -23.29 -9.07
N ASP A 173 -4.81 -24.50 -9.10
CA ASP A 173 -6.25 -24.74 -9.12
C ASP A 173 -6.87 -24.80 -7.71
N GLN A 174 -6.06 -24.83 -6.65
CA GLN A 174 -6.52 -25.00 -5.27
C GLN A 174 -6.24 -23.78 -4.41
N ARG A 175 -5.05 -23.18 -4.57
CA ARG A 175 -4.54 -22.15 -3.68
C ARG A 175 -3.76 -21.08 -4.45
N PHE A 176 -3.76 -19.88 -3.87
CA PHE A 176 -2.90 -18.79 -4.31
C PHE A 176 -1.96 -18.38 -3.16
N HIS A 177 -0.67 -18.60 -3.34
CA HIS A 177 0.42 -18.22 -2.44
C HIS A 177 0.92 -16.80 -2.75
N PHE A 178 1.31 -16.04 -1.72
CA PHE A 178 1.53 -14.58 -1.86
C PHE A 178 2.97 -14.13 -2.05
N GLY A 179 3.95 -15.01 -2.07
CA GLY A 179 5.33 -14.52 -2.05
C GLY A 179 6.39 -15.55 -2.32
N PHE A 180 7.61 -15.03 -2.38
CA PHE A 180 8.83 -15.78 -2.60
C PHE A 180 9.79 -15.61 -1.41
N TYR A 181 10.50 -16.70 -1.10
CA TYR A 181 11.74 -16.63 -0.33
C TYR A 181 12.84 -15.97 -1.15
N ALA A 182 13.97 -15.68 -0.49
CA ALA A 182 15.08 -15.02 -1.14
C ALA A 182 15.76 -15.84 -2.26
N ASP A 183 15.55 -17.14 -2.29
CA ASP A 183 16.05 -18.04 -3.34
C ASP A 183 15.08 -18.18 -4.53
N GLY A 184 13.96 -17.44 -4.53
CA GLY A 184 12.96 -17.48 -5.59
C GLY A 184 11.99 -18.66 -5.49
N GLN A 185 11.98 -19.43 -4.40
CA GLN A 185 10.96 -20.45 -4.15
C GLN A 185 9.67 -19.82 -3.59
N VAL A 186 8.52 -20.28 -4.08
CA VAL A 186 7.22 -19.84 -3.57
C VAL A 186 7.09 -20.25 -2.10
N ILE A 187 6.64 -19.32 -1.27
CA ILE A 187 6.41 -19.56 0.16
C ILE A 187 5.17 -20.44 0.32
N THR A 188 5.39 -21.70 0.65
CA THR A 188 4.32 -22.69 0.90
C THR A 188 4.06 -22.96 2.37
N ASP A 189 5.00 -22.61 3.23
CA ASP A 189 4.91 -22.90 4.66
C ASP A 189 3.81 -22.04 5.30
N SER A 190 2.89 -22.67 6.01
CA SER A 190 1.90 -21.99 6.84
C SER A 190 2.38 -21.99 8.28
N ASP A 191 2.59 -20.81 8.86
CA ASP A 191 2.83 -20.68 10.29
C ASP A 191 1.47 -20.57 11.03
N ALA A 192 1.33 -21.34 12.10
CA ALA A 192 0.14 -21.34 12.94
C ALA A 192 -0.05 -20.01 13.72
N GLU A 193 1.02 -19.21 13.87
CA GLU A 193 0.98 -17.93 14.60
C GLU A 193 0.65 -16.70 13.74
N THR A 194 1.04 -16.66 12.46
CA THR A 194 0.95 -15.44 11.63
C THR A 194 -0.13 -15.44 10.55
N GLY A 195 -0.83 -16.57 10.38
CA GLY A 195 -1.89 -16.72 9.38
C GLY A 195 -1.42 -17.42 8.12
N ARG A 196 -2.35 -17.66 7.20
CA ARG A 196 -2.08 -18.43 5.97
C ARG A 196 -1.31 -17.56 4.97
N ASN A 197 -0.19 -18.07 4.47
CA ASN A 197 0.56 -17.51 3.32
C ASN A 197 -0.10 -17.81 1.96
N TYR A 198 -1.37 -18.23 1.99
CA TYR A 198 -2.17 -18.54 0.82
C TYR A 198 -3.67 -18.29 1.07
N PHE A 199 -4.44 -18.13 -0.01
CA PHE A 199 -5.90 -18.25 0.02
C PHE A 199 -6.32 -19.54 -0.69
N ASP A 200 -7.32 -20.22 -0.14
CA ASP A 200 -8.01 -21.31 -0.83
C ASP A 200 -8.97 -20.71 -1.85
N LEU A 201 -8.90 -21.16 -3.11
CA LEU A 201 -9.75 -20.63 -4.19
C LEU A 201 -11.22 -21.02 -4.03
N ASP A 202 -11.48 -22.17 -3.41
CA ASP A 202 -12.81 -22.67 -3.06
C ASP A 202 -13.27 -22.22 -1.65
N GLY A 203 -12.48 -21.40 -0.97
CA GLY A 203 -12.76 -20.93 0.38
C GLY A 203 -13.83 -19.82 0.44
N PRO A 204 -14.40 -19.56 1.64
CA PRO A 204 -15.36 -18.48 1.85
C PRO A 204 -14.75 -17.09 1.66
N CYS A 205 -13.42 -16.97 1.74
CA CYS A 205 -12.66 -15.74 1.55
C CYS A 205 -12.23 -15.61 0.08
N ARG A 206 -13.13 -15.13 -0.78
CA ARG A 206 -12.70 -14.59 -2.08
C ARG A 206 -12.02 -13.24 -1.85
N PRO A 207 -10.77 -13.04 -2.25
CA PRO A 207 -10.09 -11.76 -2.01
C PRO A 207 -10.85 -10.63 -2.71
N ALA A 208 -11.24 -9.62 -1.95
CA ALA A 208 -11.61 -8.31 -2.51
C ALA A 208 -10.41 -7.62 -3.20
N MET A 209 -9.20 -8.20 -3.09
CA MET A 209 -7.94 -7.73 -3.69
C MET A 209 -7.96 -7.72 -5.23
N PHE A 210 -8.90 -8.45 -5.87
CA PHE A 210 -9.08 -8.46 -7.33
C PHE A 210 -10.32 -7.70 -7.80
N ALA A 211 -10.96 -6.90 -6.93
CA ALA A 211 -12.14 -6.14 -7.29
C ALA A 211 -11.78 -4.85 -8.08
N THR A 212 -11.11 -5.00 -9.21
CA THR A 212 -11.14 -4.03 -10.33
C THR A 212 -11.02 -4.77 -11.65
N ALA A 213 -12.17 -5.06 -12.25
CA ALA A 213 -12.38 -5.16 -13.70
C ALA A 213 -13.82 -4.73 -13.99
#